data_AF-A0A969HV68-F1
#
_entry.id   AF-A0A969HV68-F1
#
_cell.length_a   1.000
_cell.length_b   1.000
_cell.length_c   1.000
_cell.angle_alpha   90.00
_cell.angle_beta   90.00
_cell.angle_gamma   90.00
#
_symmetry.space_group_name_H-M   'P 1'
#
loop_
_entity.id
_entity.type
_entity.pdbx_description
1 polymer ?
#
loop_
_entity_poly.entity_id
_entity_poly.type
_entity_poly.pdbx_seq_one_letter_code
_entity_poly.pdbx_strand_id
1 'polypeptide(L)'
;MNEEAIVREIVNECLDPEGFLVKLRTHNTLDKKTFQWLLAELKAYSHSIADRQTINRSLAGCLFAIQEALDNYVQTLDKRYIDVQEYQYAQNAFAEVYETTLDIFRIP
;
A
#
# COMPACT_ATOMS: atom_id res chain seq x y z
N MET A 1 16.80 9.41 3.16
CA MET A 1 15.75 10.06 2.33
C MET A 1 14.98 11.02 3.22
N ASN A 2 14.57 12.19 2.73
CA ASN A 2 13.76 13.14 3.53
C ASN A 2 12.32 12.61 3.63
N GLU A 3 11.69 12.68 4.81
CA GLU A 3 10.29 12.28 5.06
C GLU A 3 9.34 12.87 4.02
N GLU A 4 9.49 14.15 3.69
CA GLU A 4 8.64 14.83 2.69
C GLU A 4 8.78 14.23 1.28
N ALA A 5 9.95 13.69 0.95
CA ALA A 5 10.17 13.00 -0.31
C ALA A 5 9.43 11.64 -0.32
N ILE A 6 9.55 10.88 0.78
CA ILE A 6 8.85 9.60 0.97
C ILE A 6 7.33 9.80 0.84
N VAL A 7 6.79 10.79 1.56
CA VAL A 7 5.35 11.12 1.51
C VAL A 7 4.93 11.49 0.08
N ARG A 8 5.70 12.34 -0.61
CA ARG A 8 5.38 12.76 -1.98
C ARG A 8 5.35 11.56 -2.92
N GLU A 9 6.33 10.67 -2.82
CA GLU A 9 6.44 9.49 -3.66
C GLU A 9 5.25 8.53 -3.45
N ILE A 10 4.87 8.24 -2.20
CA ILE A 10 3.72 7.38 -1.90
C ILE A 10 2.41 8.03 -2.35
N VAL A 11 2.24 9.33 -2.09
CA VAL A 11 1.03 10.06 -2.48
C VAL A 11 0.90 10.10 -4.01
N ASN A 12 2.01 10.24 -4.74
CA ASN A 12 1.99 10.17 -6.20
C ASN A 12 1.47 8.81 -6.68
N GLU A 13 1.92 7.69 -6.13
CA GLU A 13 1.39 6.37 -6.52
C GLU A 13 -0.10 6.17 -6.20
N CYS A 14 -0.66 6.99 -5.32
CA CYS A 14 -2.08 6.95 -4.99
C CYS A 14 -2.94 7.86 -5.87
N LEU A 15 -2.39 8.97 -6.36
CA LEU A 15 -3.13 10.01 -7.07
C LEU A 15 -2.85 10.04 -8.57
N ASP A 16 -1.70 9.53 -9.01
CA ASP A 16 -1.33 9.50 -10.42
C ASP A 16 -2.28 8.56 -11.18
N PRO A 17 -2.83 8.97 -12.35
CA PRO A 17 -3.65 8.12 -13.20
C PRO A 17 -2.99 6.79 -13.60
N GLU A 18 -1.66 6.77 -13.66
CA GLU A 18 -0.85 5.58 -13.95
C GLU A 18 -0.20 4.99 -12.69
N GLY A 19 -0.55 5.52 -11.52
CA GLY A 19 -0.05 5.06 -10.23
C GLY A 19 -0.62 3.71 -9.81
N PHE A 20 0.03 3.11 -8.82
CA PHE A 20 -0.34 1.84 -8.23
C PHE A 20 -1.84 1.73 -7.90
N LEU A 21 -2.39 2.72 -7.20
CA LEU A 21 -3.76 2.63 -6.69
C LEU A 21 -4.79 2.61 -7.82
N VAL A 22 -4.57 3.41 -8.87
CA VAL A 22 -5.48 3.45 -10.02
C VAL A 22 -5.40 2.12 -10.75
N LYS A 23 -4.21 1.63 -11.08
CA LYS A 23 -4.03 0.32 -11.74
C LYS A 23 -4.69 -0.83 -10.96
N LEU A 24 -4.56 -0.83 -9.63
CA LEU A 24 -5.18 -1.85 -8.81
C LEU A 24 -6.72 -1.75 -8.86
N ARG A 25 -7.29 -0.55 -8.77
CA ARG A 25 -8.75 -0.33 -8.74
C ARG A 25 -9.43 -0.48 -10.10
N THR A 26 -8.82 0.01 -11.17
CA THR A 26 -9.45 0.08 -12.50
C THR A 26 -9.09 -1.11 -13.37
N HIS A 27 -7.84 -1.56 -13.31
CA HIS A 27 -7.33 -2.63 -14.17
C HIS A 27 -7.26 -3.98 -13.44
N ASN A 28 -7.65 -4.03 -12.16
CA ASN A 28 -7.57 -5.21 -11.31
C ASN A 28 -6.21 -5.91 -11.47
N THR A 29 -5.14 -5.12 -11.40
CA THR A 29 -3.77 -5.58 -11.66
C THR A 29 -2.88 -5.23 -10.50
N LEU A 30 -2.30 -6.24 -9.85
CA LEU A 30 -1.30 -6.06 -8.80
C LEU A 30 0.11 -6.09 -9.40
N ASP A 31 0.63 -4.91 -9.76
CA ASP A 31 2.02 -4.76 -10.19
C ASP A 31 2.98 -5.05 -9.02
N LYS A 32 3.60 -6.23 -9.06
CA LYS A 32 4.49 -6.72 -8.00
C LYS A 32 5.69 -5.79 -7.75
N LYS A 33 6.25 -5.19 -8.80
CA LYS A 33 7.45 -4.35 -8.68
C LYS A 33 7.07 -3.03 -8.01
N THR A 34 5.99 -2.42 -8.48
CA THR A 34 5.48 -1.17 -7.91
C THR A 34 5.01 -1.39 -6.47
N PHE A 35 4.35 -2.52 -6.18
CA PHE A 35 3.97 -2.90 -4.82
C PHE A 35 5.17 -3.05 -3.88
N GLN A 36 6.21 -3.77 -4.29
CA GLN A 36 7.41 -3.97 -3.47
C GLN A 36 8.12 -2.65 -3.15
N TRP A 37 8.19 -1.75 -4.12
CA TRP A 37 8.72 -0.41 -3.90
C TRP A 37 7.83 0.38 -2.93
N LEU A 38 6.52 0.39 -3.13
CA LEU A 38 5.56 1.09 -2.28
C LEU A 38 5.64 0.60 -0.83
N LEU A 39 5.72 -0.71 -0.62
CA LEU A 39 5.87 -1.30 0.71
C LEU A 39 7.19 -0.89 1.37
N ALA A 40 8.29 -0.81 0.60
CA ALA A 40 9.56 -0.33 1.11
C ALA A 40 9.49 1.14 1.55
N GLU A 41 8.82 1.99 0.77
CA GLU A 41 8.60 3.39 1.12
C GLU A 41 7.70 3.56 2.36
N LEU A 42 6.64 2.77 2.47
CA LEU A 42 5.77 2.75 3.66
C LEU A 42 6.54 2.34 4.92
N LYS A 43 7.38 1.30 4.81
CA LYS A 43 8.25 0.89 5.91
C LYS A 43 9.26 1.97 6.24
N ALA A 44 9.90 2.60 5.25
CA ALA A 44 10.82 3.71 5.47
C ALA A 44 10.14 4.90 6.17
N TYR A 45 8.90 5.22 5.79
CA TYR A 45 8.10 6.24 6.44
C TYR A 45 7.83 5.88 7.91
N SER A 46 7.38 4.65 8.20
CA SER A 46 7.17 4.15 9.56
C SER A 46 8.41 4.32 10.45
N HIS A 47 9.60 4.00 9.93
CA HIS A 47 10.86 4.22 10.67
C HIS A 47 11.17 5.72 10.86
N SER A 48 10.87 6.57 9.87
CA SER A 48 11.17 8.01 9.94
C SER A 48 10.31 8.78 10.95
N ILE A 49 9.13 8.24 11.28
CA ILE A 49 8.16 8.87 12.20
C ILE A 49 8.11 8.20 13.57
N ALA A 50 9.00 7.24 13.87
CA ALA A 50 8.95 6.44 15.10
C ALA A 50 8.91 7.30 16.39
N ASP A 51 9.53 8.49 16.36
CA ASP A 51 9.58 9.44 17.49
C ASP A 51 8.60 10.62 17.34
N ARG A 52 7.67 10.56 16.37
CA ARG A 52 6.65 11.61 16.16
C ARG A 52 5.41 11.32 17.01
N GLN A 53 4.44 12.23 16.99
CA GLN A 53 3.10 12.04 17.58
C GLN A 53 1.99 12.17 16.53
N THR A 54 2.37 12.43 15.28
CA THR A 54 1.44 12.77 14.20
C THR A 54 1.89 12.14 12.91
N ILE A 55 0.92 11.70 12.12
CA ILE A 55 1.12 11.12 10.80
C ILE A 55 0.72 12.17 9.75
N ASN A 56 1.37 12.15 8.59
CA ASN A 56 0.97 12.97 7.47
C ASN A 56 -0.45 12.59 7.01
N ARG A 57 -1.37 13.56 6.99
CA ARG A 57 -2.78 13.31 6.66
C ARG A 57 -2.99 12.73 5.26
N SER A 58 -2.23 13.21 4.27
CA SER A 58 -2.36 12.71 2.89
C SER A 58 -1.91 11.26 2.81
N LEU A 59 -0.84 10.91 3.50
CA LEU A 59 -0.37 9.54 3.58
C LEU A 59 -1.36 8.63 4.32
N ALA A 60 -1.94 9.10 5.42
CA ALA A 60 -2.97 8.35 6.14
C ALA A 60 -4.15 8.01 5.21
N GLY A 61 -4.62 8.97 4.40
CA GLY A 61 -5.65 8.72 3.38
C GLY A 61 -5.20 7.71 2.31
N CYS A 62 -3.95 7.80 1.86
CA CYS A 62 -3.36 6.86 0.91
C CYS A 62 -3.31 5.42 1.45
N LEU A 63 -2.86 5.24 2.69
CA LEU A 63 -2.81 3.94 3.36
C LEU A 63 -4.17 3.25 3.40
N PHE A 64 -5.20 3.97 3.84
CA PHE A 64 -6.57 3.45 3.85
C PHE A 64 -7.05 3.07 2.44
N ALA A 65 -6.78 3.91 1.44
CA ALA A 65 -7.19 3.66 0.07
C ALA A 65 -6.47 2.45 -0.56
N ILE A 66 -5.17 2.27 -0.29
CA ILE A 66 -4.39 1.10 -0.72
C ILE A 66 -4.93 -0.16 -0.05
N GLN A 67 -5.15 -0.13 1.27
CA GLN A 67 -5.66 -1.27 2.01
C GLN A 67 -7.04 -1.71 1.50
N GLU A 68 -7.95 -0.77 1.31
CA GLU A 68 -9.28 -1.03 0.73
C GLU A 68 -9.17 -1.60 -0.70
N ALA A 69 -8.30 -1.04 -1.54
CA ALA A 69 -8.11 -1.52 -2.90
C ALA A 69 -7.53 -2.94 -2.94
N LEU A 70 -6.60 -3.27 -2.05
CA LEU A 70 -6.04 -4.62 -1.93
C LEU A 70 -7.06 -5.63 -1.40
N ASP A 71 -7.87 -5.25 -0.42
CA ASP A 71 -8.96 -6.10 0.07
C ASP A 71 -9.97 -6.41 -1.04
N ASN A 72 -10.42 -5.36 -1.75
CA ASN A 72 -11.30 -5.52 -2.92
C ASN A 72 -10.65 -6.39 -4.00
N TYR A 73 -9.36 -6.16 -4.32
CA TYR A 73 -8.61 -6.98 -5.26
C TYR A 73 -8.69 -8.45 -4.86
N VAL A 74 -8.27 -8.79 -3.62
CA VAL A 74 -8.28 -10.17 -3.09
C VAL A 74 -9.68 -10.80 -3.13
N GLN A 75 -10.74 -10.03 -2.81
CA GLN A 75 -12.12 -10.51 -2.83
C GLN A 75 -12.64 -10.79 -4.24
N THR A 76 -12.15 -10.06 -5.25
CA THR A 76 -12.54 -10.26 -6.66
C THR A 76 -11.78 -11.40 -7.34
N LEU A 77 -10.69 -11.91 -6.76
CA LEU A 77 -9.96 -13.05 -7.32
C LEU A 77 -10.84 -14.31 -7.23
N ASP A 78 -11.35 -14.76 -8.38
CA ASP A 78 -12.04 -16.03 -8.45
C ASP A 78 -11.04 -17.19 -8.30
N LYS A 79 -11.08 -17.83 -7.14
CA LYS A 79 -10.24 -18.98 -6.76
C LYS A 79 -10.29 -20.14 -7.75
N ARG A 80 -11.28 -20.18 -8.64
CA ARG A 80 -11.44 -21.22 -9.66
C ARG A 80 -10.60 -20.99 -10.91
N TYR A 81 -10.18 -19.75 -11.18
CA TYR A 81 -9.53 -19.36 -12.42
C TYR A 81 -8.17 -18.67 -12.24
N ILE A 82 -7.81 -18.33 -11.00
CA ILE A 82 -6.53 -17.69 -10.72
C ILE A 82 -5.44 -18.70 -10.35
N ASP A 83 -4.20 -18.38 -10.70
CA ASP A 83 -3.03 -19.10 -10.20
C ASP A 83 -2.98 -19.01 -8.67
N VAL A 84 -2.82 -20.15 -8.01
CA VAL A 84 -2.70 -20.25 -6.54
C VAL A 84 -1.58 -19.34 -6.01
N GLN A 85 -0.47 -19.21 -6.75
CA GLN A 85 0.64 -18.34 -6.38
C GLN A 85 0.26 -16.86 -6.44
N GLU A 86 -0.55 -16.46 -7.41
CA GLU A 86 -1.02 -15.09 -7.54
C GLU A 86 -2.01 -14.73 -6.42
N TYR A 87 -2.92 -15.64 -6.11
CA TYR A 87 -3.83 -15.50 -4.98
C TYR A 87 -3.07 -15.38 -3.65
N GLN A 88 -2.10 -16.27 -3.40
CA GLN A 88 -1.28 -16.23 -2.20
C GLN A 88 -0.48 -14.92 -2.11
N TYR A 89 0.08 -14.46 -3.23
CA TYR A 89 0.80 -13.20 -3.29
C TYR A 89 -0.11 -12.01 -2.94
N ALA A 90 -1.32 -11.96 -3.49
CA ALA A 90 -2.30 -10.91 -3.19
C ALA A 90 -2.69 -10.87 -1.70
N GLN A 91 -2.90 -12.04 -1.10
CA GLN A 91 -3.20 -12.13 0.34
C GLN A 91 -2.03 -11.65 1.20
N ASN A 92 -0.80 -12.04 0.85
CA ASN A 92 0.40 -11.58 1.56
C ASN A 92 0.58 -10.07 1.40
N ALA A 93 0.36 -9.54 0.19
CA ALA A 93 0.45 -8.10 -0.07
C ALA A 93 -0.55 -7.30 0.80
N PHE A 94 -1.79 -7.78 0.91
CA PHE A 94 -2.78 -7.19 1.82
C PHE A 94 -2.32 -7.24 3.28
N ALA A 95 -1.85 -8.39 3.75
CA ALA A 95 -1.38 -8.55 5.13
C ALA A 95 -0.21 -7.62 5.46
N GLU A 96 0.78 -7.51 4.56
CA GLU A 96 1.95 -6.64 4.77
C GLU A 96 1.57 -5.15 4.83
N VAL A 97 0.62 -4.71 3.99
CA VAL A 97 0.11 -3.33 4.06
C VAL A 97 -0.67 -3.10 5.34
N TYR A 98 -1.49 -4.06 5.77
CA TYR A 98 -2.25 -3.97 7.01
C TYR A 98 -1.32 -3.85 8.22
N GLU A 99 -0.30 -4.70 8.34
CA GLU A 99 0.69 -4.64 9.42
C GLU A 99 1.46 -3.31 9.41
N THR A 100 1.94 -2.89 8.23
CA THR A 100 2.67 -1.62 8.10
C THR A 100 1.78 -0.42 8.45
N THR A 101 0.49 -0.48 8.12
CA THR A 101 -0.49 0.53 8.50
C THR A 101 -0.63 0.57 10.02
N LEU A 102 -0.81 -0.59 10.67
CA LEU A 102 -0.88 -0.63 12.13
C LEU A 102 0.37 -0.06 12.79
N ASP A 103 1.56 -0.35 12.27
CA ASP A 103 2.81 0.20 12.81
C ASP A 103 2.86 1.73 12.70
N ILE A 104 2.45 2.28 11.56
CA ILE A 104 2.36 3.74 11.33
C ILE A 104 1.32 4.39 12.26
N PHE A 105 0.21 3.70 12.57
CA PHE A 105 -0.84 4.25 13.44
C PHE A 105 -0.64 3.97 14.94
N ARG A 106 0.30 3.09 15.30
CA ARG A 106 0.64 2.73 16.70
C ARG A 106 1.64 3.68 17.36
N ILE A 107 1.98 4.78 16.71
CA ILE A 107 2.85 5.82 17.27
C ILE A 107 2.30 6.24 18.66
N PRO A 108 3.16 6.29 19.70
CA PRO A 108 2.75 6.52 21.10
C PRO A 108 2.19 7.91 21.38
#